data_AF-A0A7J4JUM1-F1
#
_entry.id   AF-A0A7J4JUM1-F1
#
_cell.length_a   1.000
_cell.length_b   1.000
_cell.length_c   1.000
_cell.angle_alpha   90.00
_cell.angle_beta   90.00
_cell.angle_gamma   90.00
#
_symmetry.space_group_name_H-M   'P 1'
#
loop_
_entity.id
_entity.type
_entity.pdbx_description
1 polymer ?
#
loop_
_entity_poly.entity_id
_entity_poly.type
_entity_poly.pdbx_seq_one_letter_code
_entity_poly.pdbx_strand_id
1 'polypeptide(L)'
;MAFYNFSRSSERFARPNDFFKKELDSYLVELENKIAVVQEEGNDDILRRVNSAKVQKEFEWYTGGVFDAVSALALIKGEGETEAKDYNSLELELDSKILAVDAELKDLNFQPVWANLYLDHARYYLNGARFYYSNAQESRAVEMLKSGVSLALLAESNLKAATQAIEHFSSIPETELVAGPGKAPFGVSVQVTPENNFLYYAIIILAIGLAGSLILLFIAVSKRSKG
;
A
#
# COMPACT_ATOMS: atom_id res chain seq x y z
N MET A 1 -3.73 11.32 6.47
CA MET A 1 -4.65 11.25 7.64
C MET A 1 -5.30 9.89 7.83
N ALA A 2 -5.64 9.13 6.76
CA ALA A 2 -6.33 7.84 6.90
C ALA A 2 -5.51 6.74 7.63
N PHE A 3 -4.22 6.57 7.30
CA PHE A 3 -3.41 5.49 7.89
C PHE A 3 -3.12 5.70 9.38
N TYR A 4 -2.69 6.90 9.80
CA TYR A 4 -2.49 7.23 11.22
C TYR A 4 -3.77 7.00 12.05
N ASN A 5 -4.93 7.42 11.53
CA ASN A 5 -6.20 7.20 12.21
C ASN A 5 -6.58 5.71 12.26
N PHE A 6 -6.32 4.96 11.18
CA PHE A 6 -6.52 3.51 11.13
C PHE A 6 -5.64 2.77 12.15
N SER A 7 -4.35 3.07 12.18
CA SER A 7 -3.39 2.51 13.14
C SER A 7 -3.75 2.88 14.58
N ARG A 8 -4.17 4.12 14.83
CA ARG A 8 -4.64 4.58 16.15
C ARG A 8 -5.95 3.93 16.58
N SER A 9 -6.83 3.62 15.62
CA SER A 9 -8.09 2.91 15.87
C SER A 9 -7.94 1.40 16.01
N SER A 10 -6.73 0.85 15.78
CA SER A 10 -6.50 -0.57 16.01
C SER A 10 -6.75 -0.91 17.47
N GLU A 11 -7.73 -1.77 17.73
CA GLU A 11 -8.15 -2.11 19.09
C GLU A 11 -7.09 -2.95 19.83
N ARG A 12 -6.27 -3.69 19.07
CA ARG A 12 -5.28 -4.64 19.57
C ARG A 12 -4.03 -4.66 18.69
N PHE A 13 -2.91 -5.09 19.28
CA PHE A 13 -1.60 -5.23 18.63
C PHE A 13 -1.00 -6.58 19.01
N ALA A 14 -0.38 -7.24 18.04
CA ALA A 14 0.54 -8.34 18.34
C ALA A 14 1.83 -7.77 18.92
N ARG A 15 2.42 -8.45 19.90
CA ARG A 15 3.77 -8.11 20.36
C ARG A 15 4.79 -8.42 19.26
N PRO A 16 5.90 -7.67 19.19
CA PRO A 16 7.06 -8.08 18.40
C PRO A 16 7.42 -9.53 18.71
N ASN A 17 7.68 -10.31 17.68
CA ASN A 17 8.09 -11.70 17.80
C ASN A 17 8.97 -12.10 16.61
N ASP A 18 9.76 -13.16 16.79
CA ASP A 18 10.78 -13.58 15.83
C ASP A 18 10.24 -14.40 14.65
N PHE A 19 8.92 -14.54 14.48
CA PHE A 19 8.32 -15.42 13.45
C PHE A 19 8.88 -15.14 12.05
N PHE A 20 8.92 -13.87 11.65
CA PHE A 20 9.40 -13.43 10.34
C PHE A 20 10.92 -13.22 10.26
N LYS A 21 11.64 -13.37 11.37
CA LYS A 21 13.08 -13.04 11.44
C LYS A 21 13.91 -13.87 10.48
N LYS A 22 13.71 -15.20 10.50
CA LYS A 22 14.45 -16.13 9.64
C LYS A 22 14.17 -15.88 8.15
N GLU A 23 12.92 -15.57 7.82
CA GLU A 23 12.50 -15.28 6.46
C GLU A 23 13.12 -13.96 5.97
N LEU A 24 13.07 -12.91 6.80
CA LEU A 24 13.75 -11.65 6.51
C LEU A 24 15.26 -11.84 6.33
N ASP A 25 15.91 -12.60 7.21
CA ASP A 25 17.34 -12.90 7.11
C ASP A 25 17.67 -13.58 5.78
N SER A 26 16.85 -14.54 5.35
CA SER A 26 17.01 -15.21 4.06
C SER A 26 16.90 -14.22 2.89
N TYR A 27 15.90 -13.33 2.89
CA TYR A 27 15.74 -12.35 1.83
C TYR A 27 16.86 -11.32 1.80
N LEU A 28 17.35 -10.87 2.96
CA LEU A 28 18.47 -9.94 3.03
C LEU A 28 19.76 -10.55 2.46
N VAL A 29 20.04 -11.82 2.77
CA VAL A 29 21.18 -12.54 2.16
C VAL A 29 21.01 -12.65 0.65
N GLU A 30 19.82 -12.97 0.16
CA GLU A 30 19.55 -13.03 -1.28
C GLU A 30 19.75 -11.66 -1.95
N LEU A 31 19.25 -10.59 -1.32
CA LEU A 31 19.41 -9.22 -1.80
C LEU A 31 20.88 -8.81 -1.85
N GLU A 32 21.67 -9.11 -0.81
CA GLU A 32 23.10 -8.79 -0.79
C GLU A 32 23.86 -9.43 -1.96
N ASN A 33 23.49 -10.65 -2.34
CA ASN A 33 24.10 -11.33 -3.49
C ASN A 33 23.67 -10.72 -4.83
N LYS A 34 22.45 -10.22 -4.94
CA LYS A 34 21.90 -9.68 -6.18
C LYS A 34 22.21 -8.19 -6.39
N ILE A 35 22.32 -7.42 -5.32
CA ILE A 35 22.51 -5.96 -5.39
C ILE A 35 23.87 -5.58 -5.97
N ALA A 36 24.86 -6.46 -5.86
CA ALA A 36 26.17 -6.29 -6.51
C ALA A 36 26.08 -6.23 -8.05
N VAL A 37 24.97 -6.69 -8.63
CA VAL A 37 24.72 -6.73 -10.08
C VAL A 37 23.80 -5.59 -10.53
N VAL A 38 23.12 -4.93 -9.58
CA VAL A 38 22.20 -3.81 -9.83
C VAL A 38 23.06 -2.56 -10.04
N GLN A 39 23.10 -2.02 -11.27
CA GLN A 39 23.85 -0.79 -11.57
C GLN A 39 23.26 0.39 -10.78
N GLU A 40 24.10 1.29 -10.25
CA GLU A 40 23.63 2.38 -9.37
C GLU A 40 22.71 3.40 -10.07
N GLU A 41 22.82 3.57 -11.39
CA GLU A 41 21.96 4.49 -12.13
C GLU A 41 20.54 3.93 -12.32
N GLY A 42 19.56 4.52 -11.63
CA GLY A 42 18.12 4.24 -11.80
C GLY A 42 17.49 3.33 -10.73
N ASN A 43 18.29 2.78 -9.82
CA ASN A 43 17.85 1.75 -8.87
C ASN A 43 17.64 2.24 -7.43
N ASP A 44 17.36 3.54 -7.29
CA ASP A 44 17.15 4.21 -6.00
C ASP A 44 16.04 3.55 -5.16
N ASP A 45 14.95 3.10 -5.79
CA ASP A 45 13.85 2.47 -5.04
C ASP A 45 14.24 1.09 -4.50
N ILE A 46 15.04 0.31 -5.24
CA ILE A 46 15.57 -0.98 -4.79
C ILE A 46 16.47 -0.76 -3.57
N LEU A 47 17.46 0.13 -3.69
CA LEU A 47 18.40 0.45 -2.61
C LEU A 47 17.66 1.01 -1.38
N ARG A 48 16.69 1.90 -1.59
CA ARG A 48 15.85 2.45 -0.52
C ARG A 48 15.10 1.33 0.22
N ARG A 49 14.52 0.36 -0.49
CA ARG A 49 13.80 -0.77 0.12
C ARG A 49 14.74 -1.74 0.84
N VAL A 50 15.90 -2.04 0.28
CA VAL A 50 16.92 -2.86 0.96
C VAL A 50 17.35 -2.21 2.27
N ASN A 51 17.64 -0.91 2.24
CA ASN A 51 18.00 -0.16 3.45
C ASN A 51 16.84 -0.10 4.45
N SER A 52 15.61 0.09 3.99
CA SER A 52 14.42 0.05 4.84
C SER A 52 14.26 -1.31 5.53
N ALA A 53 14.42 -2.41 4.80
CA ALA A 53 14.36 -3.76 5.36
C ALA A 53 15.43 -4.01 6.44
N LYS A 54 16.65 -3.51 6.23
CA LYS A 54 17.74 -3.57 7.22
C LYS A 54 17.41 -2.77 8.47
N VAL A 55 16.93 -1.53 8.33
CA VAL A 55 16.50 -0.68 9.45
C VAL A 55 15.35 -1.34 10.22
N GLN A 56 14.35 -1.89 9.53
CA GLN A 56 13.25 -2.58 10.17
C GLN A 56 13.70 -3.81 10.97
N LYS A 57 14.71 -4.55 10.49
CA LYS A 57 15.32 -5.64 11.25
C LYS A 57 15.96 -5.15 12.56
N GLU A 58 16.66 -4.01 12.54
CA GLU A 58 17.29 -3.42 13.73
C GLU A 58 16.26 -3.04 14.81
N PHE A 59 15.05 -2.65 14.38
CA PHE A 59 13.92 -2.32 15.27
C PHE A 59 13.00 -3.52 15.57
N GLU A 60 13.39 -4.74 15.18
CA GLU A 60 12.58 -5.97 15.35
C GLU A 60 11.22 -5.92 14.63
N TRP A 61 11.08 -5.06 13.63
CA TRP A 61 9.89 -4.94 12.77
C TRP A 61 9.96 -5.93 11.61
N TYR A 62 10.15 -7.21 11.93
CA TYR A 62 10.50 -8.23 10.94
C TYR A 62 9.46 -8.39 9.83
N THR A 63 8.15 -8.33 10.14
CA THR A 63 7.10 -8.41 9.12
C THR A 63 7.24 -7.29 8.09
N GLY A 64 7.39 -6.05 8.52
CA GLY A 64 7.53 -4.93 7.58
C GLY A 64 8.85 -5.00 6.82
N GLY A 65 9.91 -5.50 7.45
CA GLY A 65 11.16 -5.82 6.78
C GLY A 65 11.00 -6.85 5.66
N VAL A 66 10.18 -7.89 5.87
CA VAL A 66 9.85 -8.88 4.83
C VAL A 66 9.18 -8.20 3.63
N PHE A 67 8.17 -7.36 3.85
CA PHE A 67 7.49 -6.64 2.76
C PHE A 67 8.45 -5.78 1.92
N ASP A 68 9.36 -5.05 2.56
CA ASP A 68 10.36 -4.26 1.85
C ASP A 68 11.36 -5.16 1.09
N ALA A 69 11.83 -6.24 1.72
CA ALA A 69 12.80 -7.14 1.11
C ALA A 69 12.23 -7.89 -0.10
N VAL A 70 11.01 -8.45 0.00
CA VAL A 70 10.37 -9.14 -1.13
C VAL A 70 10.01 -8.17 -2.26
N SER A 71 9.72 -6.92 -1.93
CA SER A 71 9.48 -5.90 -2.95
C SER A 71 10.77 -5.54 -3.71
N ALA A 72 11.89 -5.42 -3.00
CA ALA A 72 13.19 -5.19 -3.65
C ALA A 72 13.58 -6.38 -4.55
N LEU A 73 13.40 -7.62 -4.08
CA LEU A 73 13.66 -8.82 -4.89
C LEU A 73 12.77 -8.88 -6.14
N ALA A 74 11.50 -8.52 -6.01
CA ALA A 74 10.56 -8.48 -7.13
C ALA A 74 10.98 -7.45 -8.20
N LEU A 75 11.48 -6.29 -7.79
CA LEU A 75 12.00 -5.28 -8.73
C LEU A 75 13.24 -5.76 -9.47
N ILE A 76 14.23 -6.32 -8.76
CA ILE A 76 15.43 -6.92 -9.37
C ILE A 76 15.05 -8.03 -10.35
N LYS A 77 14.08 -8.88 -9.95
CA LYS A 77 13.56 -9.93 -10.82
C LYS A 77 12.87 -9.35 -12.06
N GLY A 78 12.12 -8.26 -11.91
CA GLY A 78 11.48 -7.57 -13.04
C GLY A 78 12.48 -7.01 -14.03
N GLU A 79 13.58 -6.43 -13.57
CA GLU A 79 14.67 -5.98 -14.45
C GLU A 79 15.25 -7.15 -15.26
N GLY A 80 15.62 -8.24 -14.57
CA GLY A 80 16.19 -9.41 -15.24
C GLY A 80 15.19 -10.15 -16.15
N GLU A 81 13.92 -10.20 -15.79
CA GLU A 81 12.88 -10.84 -16.61
C GLU A 81 12.50 -9.99 -17.83
N THR A 82 12.67 -8.67 -17.80
CA THR A 82 12.25 -7.80 -18.91
C THR A 82 13.38 -7.42 -19.87
N GLU A 83 14.63 -7.70 -19.48
CA GLU A 83 15.81 -7.42 -20.27
C GLU A 83 15.77 -8.14 -21.64
N ALA A 84 16.05 -7.38 -22.70
CA ALA A 84 16.13 -7.85 -24.09
C ALA A 84 14.86 -8.54 -24.65
N LYS A 85 13.70 -8.46 -23.98
CA LYS A 85 12.43 -8.98 -24.51
C LYS A 85 11.74 -7.97 -25.44
N ASP A 86 11.09 -8.51 -26.48
CA ASP A 86 10.27 -7.74 -27.40
C ASP A 86 8.84 -7.52 -26.86
N TYR A 87 8.05 -6.72 -27.60
CA TYR A 87 6.67 -6.40 -27.23
C TYR A 87 5.80 -7.65 -27.02
N ASN A 88 5.80 -8.59 -27.96
CA ASN A 88 4.89 -9.75 -27.92
C ASN A 88 5.22 -10.66 -26.72
N SER A 89 6.51 -10.86 -26.44
CA SER A 89 6.97 -11.66 -25.31
C SER A 89 6.58 -11.02 -23.98
N LEU A 90 6.79 -9.70 -23.86
CA LEU A 90 6.44 -8.94 -22.66
C LEU A 90 4.92 -8.85 -22.44
N GLU A 91 4.12 -8.72 -23.51
CA GLU A 91 2.66 -8.66 -23.40
C GLU A 91 2.12 -9.98 -22.86
N LEU A 92 2.54 -11.10 -23.45
CA LEU A 92 2.13 -12.44 -23.01
C LEU A 92 2.55 -12.70 -21.55
N GLU A 93 3.77 -12.30 -21.19
CA GLU A 93 4.28 -12.46 -19.83
C GLU A 93 3.50 -11.63 -18.80
N LEU A 94 3.23 -10.36 -19.11
CA LEU A 94 2.45 -9.49 -18.23
C LEU A 94 1.02 -10.02 -18.06
N ASP A 95 0.35 -10.40 -19.15
CA ASP A 95 -1.01 -10.96 -19.13
C ASP A 95 -1.05 -12.25 -18.29
N SER A 96 -0.08 -13.15 -18.48
CA SER A 96 0.03 -14.39 -17.70
C SER A 96 0.25 -14.13 -16.20
N LYS A 97 1.10 -13.17 -15.83
CA LYS A 97 1.36 -12.85 -14.42
C LYS A 97 0.13 -12.22 -13.77
N ILE A 98 -0.57 -11.32 -14.48
CA ILE A 98 -1.82 -10.74 -13.98
C ILE A 98 -2.85 -11.84 -13.69
N LEU A 99 -3.03 -12.79 -14.62
CA LEU A 99 -3.95 -13.90 -14.45
C LEU A 99 -3.59 -14.82 -13.27
N ALA A 100 -2.29 -15.06 -13.04
CA ALA A 100 -1.82 -15.86 -11.91
C ALA A 100 -2.15 -15.19 -10.57
N VAL A 101 -1.82 -13.90 -10.42
CA VAL A 101 -2.14 -13.15 -9.19
C VAL A 101 -3.66 -13.03 -8.99
N ASP A 102 -4.44 -12.86 -10.06
CA ASP A 102 -5.90 -12.86 -10.00
C ASP A 102 -6.49 -14.19 -9.52
N ALA A 103 -5.91 -15.31 -9.92
CA ALA A 103 -6.34 -16.61 -9.45
C ALA A 103 -6.12 -16.74 -7.93
N GLU A 104 -4.93 -16.36 -7.45
CA GLU A 104 -4.61 -16.40 -6.02
C GLU A 104 -5.50 -15.46 -5.19
N LEU A 105 -5.82 -14.26 -5.69
CA LEU A 105 -6.66 -13.29 -4.99
C LEU A 105 -8.11 -13.76 -4.79
N LYS A 106 -8.66 -14.57 -5.70
CA LYS A 106 -10.05 -15.03 -5.64
C LYS A 106 -10.34 -15.94 -4.45
N ASP A 107 -9.32 -16.65 -3.98
CA ASP A 107 -9.45 -17.65 -2.92
C ASP A 107 -9.25 -17.06 -1.52
N LEU A 108 -8.97 -15.74 -1.42
CA LEU A 108 -8.70 -15.07 -0.15
C LEU A 108 -9.96 -14.52 0.50
N ASN A 109 -10.04 -14.66 1.82
CA ASN A 109 -11.06 -14.07 2.67
C ASN A 109 -10.69 -12.67 3.20
N PHE A 110 -9.61 -12.07 2.68
CA PHE A 110 -9.12 -10.75 3.03
C PHE A 110 -8.68 -9.99 1.77
N GLN A 111 -8.39 -8.69 1.93
CA GLN A 111 -8.01 -7.80 0.83
C GLN A 111 -6.56 -7.30 1.00
N PRO A 112 -5.57 -7.90 0.32
CA PRO A 112 -4.17 -7.46 0.38
C PRO A 112 -4.00 -6.16 -0.41
N VAL A 113 -4.11 -5.03 0.30
CA VAL A 113 -4.15 -3.68 -0.28
C VAL A 113 -2.99 -3.42 -1.25
N TRP A 114 -1.76 -3.73 -0.87
CA TRP A 114 -0.59 -3.49 -1.72
C TRP A 114 -0.56 -4.38 -2.96
N ALA A 115 -0.91 -5.66 -2.82
CA ALA A 115 -0.97 -6.57 -3.97
C ALA A 115 -2.02 -6.11 -4.99
N ASN A 116 -3.22 -5.76 -4.52
CA ASN A 116 -4.29 -5.21 -5.37
C ASN A 116 -3.85 -3.92 -6.07
N LEU A 117 -3.24 -2.99 -5.33
CA LEU A 117 -2.76 -1.72 -5.88
C LEU A 117 -1.75 -1.95 -7.02
N TYR A 118 -0.76 -2.81 -6.80
CA TYR A 118 0.24 -3.11 -7.82
C TYR A 118 -0.37 -3.83 -9.03
N LEU A 119 -1.30 -4.76 -8.80
CA LEU A 119 -1.98 -5.47 -9.88
C LEU A 119 -2.85 -4.54 -10.75
N ASP A 120 -3.55 -3.59 -10.14
CA ASP A 120 -4.33 -2.59 -10.87
C ASP A 120 -3.44 -1.71 -11.75
N HIS A 121 -2.26 -1.33 -11.24
CA HIS A 121 -1.29 -0.60 -12.05
C HIS A 121 -0.72 -1.48 -13.16
N ALA A 122 -0.42 -2.75 -12.90
CA ALA A 122 0.02 -3.69 -13.94
C ALA A 122 -0.98 -3.77 -15.11
N ARG A 123 -2.29 -3.82 -14.81
CA ARG A 123 -3.36 -3.78 -15.82
C ARG A 123 -3.41 -2.45 -16.58
N TYR A 124 -3.26 -1.33 -15.87
CA TYR A 124 -3.17 -0.01 -16.51
C TYR A 124 -2.01 0.01 -17.51
N TYR A 125 -0.84 -0.50 -17.12
CA TYR A 125 0.34 -0.57 -17.97
C TYR A 125 0.15 -1.50 -19.18
N LEU A 126 -0.49 -2.65 -19.00
CA LEU A 126 -0.85 -3.56 -20.10
C LEU A 126 -1.78 -2.88 -21.13
N ASN A 127 -2.84 -2.24 -20.65
CA ASN A 127 -3.79 -1.54 -21.52
C ASN A 127 -3.14 -0.36 -22.24
N GLY A 128 -2.29 0.40 -21.53
CA GLY A 128 -1.53 1.49 -22.13
C GLY A 128 -0.51 1.00 -23.16
N ALA A 129 0.15 -0.13 -22.93
CA ALA A 129 1.05 -0.73 -23.90
C ALA A 129 0.33 -1.10 -25.20
N ARG A 130 -0.82 -1.79 -25.10
CA ARG A 130 -1.67 -2.13 -26.25
C ARG A 130 -2.07 -0.87 -27.05
N PHE A 131 -2.43 0.20 -26.36
CA PHE A 131 -2.74 1.49 -26.98
C PHE A 131 -1.54 2.10 -27.70
N TYR A 132 -0.36 2.16 -27.08
CA TYR A 132 0.82 2.73 -27.75
C TYR A 132 1.28 1.89 -28.92
N TYR A 133 1.21 0.57 -28.81
CA TYR A 133 1.55 -0.35 -29.90
C TYR A 133 0.62 -0.14 -31.10
N SER A 134 -0.70 -0.04 -30.89
CA SER A 134 -1.67 0.22 -31.97
C SER A 134 -1.48 1.60 -32.63
N ASN A 135 -0.80 2.53 -31.96
CA ASN A 135 -0.48 3.86 -32.47
C ASN A 135 0.98 3.98 -32.98
N ALA A 136 1.62 2.86 -33.33
CA ALA A 136 2.98 2.80 -33.84
C ALA A 136 4.04 3.43 -32.90
N GLN A 137 3.77 3.47 -31.59
CA GLN A 137 4.70 3.93 -30.55
C GLN A 137 5.29 2.73 -29.80
N GLU A 138 5.96 1.83 -30.54
CA GLU A 138 6.43 0.54 -30.01
C GLU A 138 7.40 0.68 -28.83
N SER A 139 8.39 1.57 -28.91
CA SER A 139 9.31 1.80 -27.79
C SER A 139 8.59 2.17 -26.50
N ARG A 140 7.55 3.02 -26.59
CA ARG A 140 6.74 3.40 -25.42
C ARG A 140 5.87 2.24 -24.94
N ALA A 141 5.36 1.42 -25.85
CA ALA A 141 4.61 0.22 -25.51
C ALA A 141 5.49 -0.78 -24.74
N VAL A 142 6.71 -1.01 -25.20
CA VAL A 142 7.70 -1.86 -24.53
C VAL A 142 8.00 -1.35 -23.12
N GLU A 143 8.31 -0.07 -22.94
CA GLU A 143 8.60 0.48 -21.60
C GLU A 143 7.39 0.39 -20.65
N MET A 144 6.17 0.54 -21.18
CA MET A 144 4.95 0.30 -20.41
C MET A 144 4.84 -1.15 -19.95
N LEU A 145 5.12 -2.12 -20.83
CA LEU A 145 5.08 -3.54 -20.47
C LEU A 145 6.16 -3.89 -19.43
N LYS A 146 7.39 -3.38 -19.58
CA LYS A 146 8.45 -3.60 -18.58
C LYS A 146 8.01 -3.14 -17.19
N SER A 147 7.46 -1.92 -17.11
CA SER A 147 6.90 -1.38 -15.87
C SER A 147 5.77 -2.26 -15.33
N GLY A 148 4.87 -2.72 -16.21
CA GLY A 148 3.77 -3.62 -15.86
C GLY A 148 4.24 -4.96 -15.30
N VAL A 149 5.27 -5.58 -15.89
CA VAL A 149 5.83 -6.86 -15.42
C VAL A 149 6.40 -6.71 -14.01
N SER A 150 7.18 -5.66 -13.75
CA SER A 150 7.69 -5.37 -12.40
C SER A 150 6.57 -5.16 -11.39
N LEU A 151 5.47 -4.49 -11.78
CA LEU A 151 4.30 -4.31 -10.92
C LEU A 151 3.54 -5.61 -10.65
N ALA A 152 3.41 -6.50 -11.65
CA ALA A 152 2.80 -7.80 -11.45
C ALA A 152 3.63 -8.69 -10.50
N LEU A 153 4.97 -8.63 -10.59
CA LEU A 153 5.87 -9.30 -9.65
C LEU A 153 5.78 -8.73 -8.23
N LEU A 154 5.68 -7.40 -8.10
CA LEU A 154 5.42 -6.75 -6.81
C LEU A 154 4.09 -7.21 -6.22
N ALA A 155 3.05 -7.31 -7.04
CA ALA A 155 1.74 -7.80 -6.61
C ALA A 155 1.84 -9.23 -6.08
N GLU A 156 2.47 -10.12 -6.84
CA GLU A 156 2.70 -11.52 -6.46
C GLU A 156 3.48 -11.64 -5.13
N SER A 157 4.60 -10.92 -5.00
CA SER A 157 5.45 -11.02 -3.80
C SER A 157 4.77 -10.46 -2.55
N ASN A 158 4.06 -9.33 -2.69
CA ASN A 158 3.31 -8.74 -1.59
C ASN A 158 2.08 -9.57 -1.21
N LEU A 159 1.46 -10.27 -2.17
CA LEU A 159 0.36 -11.18 -1.90
C LEU A 159 0.80 -12.34 -0.99
N LYS A 160 1.95 -12.94 -1.32
CA LYS A 160 2.55 -14.03 -0.52
C LYS A 160 2.89 -13.57 0.89
N ALA A 161 3.58 -12.44 1.02
CA ALA A 161 3.91 -11.86 2.33
C ALA A 161 2.66 -11.49 3.14
N ALA A 162 1.62 -10.93 2.51
CA ALA A 162 0.36 -10.60 3.17
C ALA A 162 -0.40 -11.83 3.65
N THR A 163 -0.42 -12.90 2.85
CA THR A 163 -1.06 -14.16 3.21
C THR A 163 -0.39 -14.77 4.44
N GLN A 164 0.93 -14.90 4.43
CA GLN A 164 1.70 -15.40 5.59
C GLN A 164 1.49 -14.52 6.83
N ALA A 165 1.52 -13.19 6.67
CA ALA A 165 1.29 -12.25 7.77
C ALA A 165 -0.09 -12.45 8.38
N ILE A 166 -1.14 -12.53 7.56
CA ILE A 166 -2.51 -12.71 8.03
C ILE A 166 -2.70 -14.07 8.68
N GLU A 167 -2.16 -15.14 8.10
CA GLU A 167 -2.19 -16.48 8.70
C GLU A 167 -1.52 -16.48 10.09
N HIS A 168 -0.32 -15.92 10.20
CA HIS A 168 0.40 -15.81 11.48
C HIS A 168 -0.40 -15.01 12.50
N PHE A 169 -0.75 -13.76 12.18
CA PHE A 169 -1.41 -12.87 13.14
C PHE A 169 -2.82 -13.34 13.52
N SER A 170 -3.52 -14.06 12.63
CA SER A 170 -4.82 -14.66 12.94
C SER A 170 -4.71 -15.90 13.83
N SER A 171 -3.53 -16.53 13.89
CA SER A 171 -3.28 -17.70 14.75
C SER A 171 -2.92 -17.33 16.19
N ILE A 172 -2.54 -16.07 16.45
CA ILE A 172 -2.15 -15.60 17.78
C ILE A 172 -3.39 -15.57 18.69
N PRO A 173 -3.37 -16.27 19.85
CA PRO A 173 -4.47 -16.23 20.79
C PRO A 173 -4.79 -14.81 21.26
N GLU A 174 -6.07 -14.49 21.43
CA GLU A 174 -6.49 -13.16 21.90
C GLU A 174 -5.86 -12.76 23.25
N THR A 175 -5.52 -13.75 24.08
CA THR A 175 -4.86 -13.57 25.39
C THR A 175 -3.44 -13.04 25.27
N GLU A 176 -2.80 -13.19 24.10
CA GLU A 176 -1.44 -12.74 23.83
C GLU A 176 -1.40 -11.37 23.14
N LEU A 177 -2.55 -10.87 22.69
CA LEU A 177 -2.70 -9.54 22.07
C LEU A 177 -2.69 -8.44 23.13
N VAL A 178 -1.97 -7.35 22.83
CA VAL A 178 -1.90 -6.16 23.68
C VAL A 178 -3.00 -5.18 23.27
N ALA A 179 -3.69 -4.60 24.25
CA ALA A 179 -4.69 -3.57 24.00
C ALA A 179 -4.04 -2.33 23.36
N GLY A 180 -4.69 -1.76 22.36
CA GLY A 180 -4.18 -0.59 21.64
C GLY A 180 -4.08 0.68 22.49
N PRO A 181 -3.42 1.74 22.00
CA PRO A 181 -3.28 3.00 22.72
C PRO A 181 -4.63 3.68 23.05
N GLY A 182 -5.75 3.21 22.47
CA GLY A 182 -7.12 3.61 22.83
C GLY A 182 -7.72 2.87 24.04
N LYS A 183 -7.08 1.81 24.55
CA LYS A 183 -7.45 1.08 25.77
C LYS A 183 -6.15 0.72 26.51
N ALA A 184 -5.70 1.62 27.38
CA ALA A 184 -4.47 1.44 28.16
C ALA A 184 -4.42 0.03 28.81
N PRO A 185 -3.37 -0.77 28.58
CA PRO A 185 -3.10 -1.91 29.42
C PRO A 185 -2.55 -1.38 30.76
N PHE A 186 -3.21 -1.75 31.85
CA PHE A 186 -2.89 -1.38 33.23
C PHE A 186 -3.13 0.09 33.61
N GLY A 187 -4.30 0.36 34.23
CA GLY A 187 -4.44 1.20 35.42
C GLY A 187 -4.09 2.70 35.35
N VAL A 188 -3.52 3.20 34.26
CA VAL A 188 -3.27 4.63 34.07
C VAL A 188 -4.34 5.14 33.12
N SER A 189 -5.37 5.77 33.69
CA SER A 189 -6.28 6.60 32.92
C SER A 189 -5.47 7.74 32.31
N VAL A 190 -5.12 7.62 31.03
CA VAL A 190 -4.73 8.79 30.25
C VAL A 190 -5.98 9.66 30.20
N GLN A 191 -6.00 10.75 30.97
CA GLN A 191 -7.00 11.78 30.76
C GLN A 191 -6.76 12.36 29.38
N VAL A 192 -7.52 11.87 28.41
CA VAL A 192 -7.68 12.54 27.13
C VAL A 192 -8.38 13.84 27.48
N THR A 193 -7.63 14.93 27.56
CA THR A 193 -8.23 16.26 27.49
C THR A 193 -9.05 16.28 26.21
N PRO A 194 -10.37 16.52 26.28
CA PRO A 194 -11.18 16.61 25.08
C PRO A 194 -10.52 17.61 24.13
N GLU A 195 -10.21 17.19 22.91
CA GLU A 195 -9.88 18.15 21.86
C GLU A 195 -10.97 19.21 21.88
N ASN A 196 -10.55 20.46 22.01
CA ASN A 196 -11.43 21.58 22.22
C ASN A 196 -12.23 21.82 20.93
N ASN A 197 -13.30 21.04 20.75
CA ASN A 197 -14.22 21.04 19.60
C ASN A 197 -14.98 22.37 19.44
N PHE A 198 -14.70 23.36 20.29
CA PHE A 198 -15.23 24.71 20.23
C PHE A 198 -15.09 25.32 18.82
N LEU A 199 -13.95 25.14 18.15
CA LEU A 199 -13.75 25.70 16.81
C LEU A 199 -14.68 25.05 15.77
N TYR A 200 -14.89 23.73 15.86
CA TYR A 200 -15.79 23.00 14.96
C TYR A 200 -17.26 23.42 15.18
N TYR A 201 -17.71 23.51 16.42
CA TYR A 201 -19.06 23.98 16.73
C TYR A 201 -19.27 25.46 16.40
N ALA A 202 -18.26 26.31 16.60
CA ALA A 202 -18.31 27.72 16.21
C ALA A 202 -18.46 27.88 14.68
N ILE A 203 -17.76 27.06 13.89
CA ILE A 203 -17.89 27.06 12.42
C ILE A 203 -19.30 26.63 12.00
N ILE A 204 -19.87 25.58 12.61
CA ILE A 204 -21.22 25.11 12.31
C ILE A 204 -22.26 26.19 12.63
N ILE A 205 -22.17 26.82 13.80
CA ILE A 205 -23.10 27.88 14.22
C ILE A 205 -23.02 29.08 13.26
N LEU A 206 -21.81 29.47 12.85
CA LEU A 206 -21.60 30.56 11.90
C LEU A 206 -22.20 30.24 10.53
N ALA A 207 -22.03 29.01 10.04
CA ALA A 207 -22.58 28.55 8.76
C ALA A 207 -24.12 28.54 8.78
N ILE A 208 -24.74 28.05 9.86
CA ILE A 208 -26.20 28.07 10.03
C ILE A 208 -26.72 29.51 10.09
N GLY A 209 -26.04 30.41 10.81
CA GLY A 209 -26.40 31.83 10.89
C GLY A 209 -26.36 32.51 9.53
N LEU A 210 -25.32 32.27 8.73
CA LEU A 210 -25.20 32.81 7.37
C LEU A 210 -26.29 32.28 6.45
N ALA A 211 -26.57 30.97 6.47
CA ALA A 211 -27.63 30.37 5.66
C ALA A 211 -29.01 30.94 6.03
N GLY A 212 -29.30 31.08 7.33
CA GLY A 212 -30.54 31.70 7.81
C GLY A 212 -30.69 33.15 7.35
N SER A 213 -29.61 33.94 7.41
CA SER A 213 -29.61 35.33 6.96
C SER A 213 -29.90 35.45 5.46
N LEU A 214 -29.31 34.57 4.63
CA LEU A 214 -29.55 34.52 3.18
C LEU A 214 -31.01 34.16 2.84
N ILE A 215 -31.62 33.23 3.57
CA ILE A 215 -33.03 32.86 3.40
C ILE A 215 -33.94 34.04 3.73
N LEU A 216 -33.69 34.74 4.85
CA LEU A 216 -34.48 35.92 5.23
C LEU A 216 -34.34 37.04 4.20
N LEU A 217 -33.14 37.25 3.66
CA LEU A 217 -32.88 38.25 2.61
C LEU A 217 -33.62 37.90 1.32
N PHE A 218 -33.62 36.61 0.93
CA PHE A 218 -34.37 36.13 -0.24
C PHE A 218 -35.88 36.31 -0.06
N ILE A 219 -36.43 35.99 1.12
CA ILE A 219 -37.84 36.21 1.44
C ILE A 219 -38.19 37.71 1.37
N ALA A 220 -37.36 38.59 1.96
CA ALA A 220 -37.58 40.02 1.96
C ALA A 220 -37.55 40.63 0.54
N VAL A 221 -36.60 40.20 -0.30
CA VAL A 221 -36.52 40.62 -1.71
C VAL A 221 -37.71 40.10 -2.51
N SER A 222 -38.11 38.85 -2.31
CA SER A 222 -39.27 38.25 -3.01
C SER A 222 -40.60 38.94 -2.68
N LYS A 223 -40.77 39.45 -1.45
CA LYS A 223 -41.95 40.23 -1.04
C LYS A 223 -41.96 41.63 -1.65
N ARG A 224 -40.81 42.29 -1.76
CA ARG A 224 -40.70 43.62 -2.42
C ARG A 224 -40.93 43.57 -3.93
N SER A 225 -40.64 42.45 -4.59
CA SER A 225 -40.88 42.26 -6.03
C SER A 225 -42.37 42.06 -6.39
N LYS A 226 -43.24 41.80 -5.42
CA LYS A 226 -44.66 41.46 -5.64
C LYS A 226 -45.65 42.55 -5.16
N GLY A 227 -45.16 43.71 -4.73
CA GLY A 227 -45.96 44.89 -4.40
C GLY A 227 -45.54 46.06 -5.26
#